data_AF-A0A534IW20-F1
#
_entry.id   AF-A0A534IW20-F1
#
_cell.length_a   1.000
_cell.length_b   1.000
_cell.length_c   1.000
_cell.angle_alpha   90.00
_cell.angle_beta   90.00
_cell.angle_gamma   90.00
#
_symmetry.space_group_name_H-M   'P 1'
#
loop_
_entity.id
_entity.type
_entity.pdbx_description
1 polymer ?
#
loop_
_entity_poly.entity_id
_entity_poly.type
_entity_poly.pdbx_seq_one_letter_code
_entity_poly.pdbx_strand_id
1 'polypeptide(L)'
;MKVILREDESGVSEVIGTILILAMTVVLFSTIIIWVTNIPTPTAQSRLDMESTMNPVIVGGVEVGVNITVRHLGGDRLDPVATRIYVTSARGNNPLVTDVVTLHPYNGALSPASGLVDGSDSVWDAGERWAYKSFSLRSTDAITITVADLTKSVVEWRSAINASSGARPPVFVEKWADGIPSTSGIDPVNEHLGFAIYAQVVDPDSDLNPNSVYATLSIWFGTGNACEQPQKMRDDGIAPDRVAGDGIFSFGSSVCVNPPFPNLNWDGSIILLNATDIKGNAANSRLVLTVEQPVGGGGSSSSTPWQYIGFVQVIPSGFWVTNLNNPYNSATTFSPYRATRAQFNNLGGELFHLKMSDHGNRTIFFDGFTAITFEGTSGGAAPLCSATVGTPCSTFIVKPVDPTKAANAGGLVVYPGSAVTPTTFAYAAVVDINPSNQDGGGLPSEIFLAAKNPFQINWPQPFTNAGTYKVTIIVSGIAGPAGMTYGAILTRWGATYNPYDHLNDADLTTRTLWYSQLIDYASIAVYT
;
A
#
# COMPACT_ATOMS: atom_id res chain seq x y z
N MET A 1 73.56 -43.79 -83.37
CA MET A 1 72.92 -42.45 -83.33
C MET A 1 71.60 -42.62 -82.61
N LYS A 2 71.47 -42.11 -81.38
CA LYS A 2 70.33 -42.38 -80.48
C LYS A 2 69.29 -41.29 -80.69
N VAL A 3 68.17 -41.62 -81.31
CA VAL A 3 67.03 -40.72 -81.49
C VAL A 3 66.19 -40.76 -80.22
N ILE A 4 65.99 -39.61 -79.58
CA ILE A 4 65.10 -39.43 -78.44
C ILE A 4 63.78 -38.93 -79.01
N LEU A 5 62.73 -39.75 -78.95
CA LEU A 5 61.36 -39.36 -79.25
C LEU A 5 60.77 -38.74 -77.97
N ARG A 6 60.29 -37.50 -78.08
CA ARG A 6 59.49 -36.83 -77.04
C ARG A 6 58.05 -37.36 -77.16
N GLU A 7 57.47 -37.80 -76.06
CA GLU A 7 56.03 -38.10 -75.98
C GLU A 7 55.29 -36.76 -75.92
N ASP A 8 54.53 -36.45 -76.97
CA ASP A 8 53.61 -35.30 -76.97
C ASP A 8 52.40 -35.63 -76.10
N GLU A 9 52.21 -34.79 -75.09
CA GLU A 9 51.11 -34.81 -74.13
C GLU A 9 49.78 -34.63 -74.88
N SER A 10 48.84 -35.56 -74.70
CA SER A 10 47.53 -35.55 -75.36
C SER A 10 46.72 -34.32 -74.95
N GLY A 11 46.75 -33.28 -75.78
CA GLY A 11 45.86 -32.14 -75.68
C GLY A 11 44.42 -32.56 -75.97
N VAL A 12 43.53 -32.32 -75.00
CA VAL A 12 42.08 -32.48 -75.18
C VAL A 12 41.63 -31.63 -76.37
N SER A 13 40.90 -32.24 -77.32
CA SER A 13 40.40 -31.57 -78.53
C SER A 13 39.64 -30.29 -78.19
N GLU A 14 40.04 -29.16 -78.78
CA GLU A 14 39.41 -27.83 -78.63
C GLU A 14 37.89 -27.88 -78.87
N VAL A 15 37.46 -28.69 -79.83
CA VAL A 15 36.05 -28.90 -80.17
C VAL A 15 35.31 -29.62 -79.04
N ILE A 16 35.94 -30.59 -78.38
CA ILE A 16 35.34 -31.29 -77.23
C ILE A 16 35.26 -30.35 -76.02
N GLY A 17 36.27 -29.50 -75.82
CA GLY A 17 36.26 -28.49 -74.75
C GLY A 17 35.12 -27.47 -74.91
N THR A 18 34.92 -26.96 -76.13
CA THR A 18 33.82 -26.00 -76.42
C THR A 18 32.44 -26.63 -76.25
N ILE A 19 32.24 -27.89 -76.68
CA ILE A 19 30.99 -28.62 -76.48
C ILE A 19 30.71 -28.86 -74.99
N LEU A 20 31.74 -29.25 -74.21
CA LEU A 20 31.58 -29.48 -72.77
C LEU A 20 31.23 -28.20 -72.00
N ILE A 21 31.86 -27.08 -72.33
CA ILE A 21 31.55 -25.78 -71.72
C ILE A 21 30.13 -25.33 -72.08
N LEU A 22 29.72 -25.51 -73.34
CA LEU A 22 28.35 -25.18 -73.76
C LEU A 22 27.31 -26.08 -73.06
N ALA A 23 27.57 -27.38 -72.93
CA ALA A 23 26.67 -28.30 -72.24
C ALA A 23 26.55 -27.96 -70.74
N MET A 24 27.67 -27.69 -70.07
CA MET A 24 27.66 -27.30 -68.66
C MET A 24 26.91 -26.00 -68.42
N THR A 25 27.12 -24.98 -69.26
CA THR A 25 26.43 -23.69 -69.12
C THR A 25 24.94 -23.85 -69.38
N VAL A 26 24.51 -24.58 -70.42
CA VAL A 26 23.09 -24.82 -70.70
C VAL A 26 22.42 -25.58 -69.56
N VAL A 27 23.04 -26.63 -69.02
CA VAL A 27 22.49 -27.39 -67.89
C VAL A 27 22.40 -26.52 -66.64
N LEU A 28 23.44 -25.75 -66.33
CA LEU A 28 23.50 -24.90 -65.14
C LEU A 28 22.51 -23.73 -65.23
N PHE A 29 22.35 -23.10 -66.40
CA PHE A 29 21.32 -22.09 -66.59
C PHE A 29 19.91 -22.69 -66.51
N SER A 30 19.70 -23.88 -67.07
CA SER A 30 18.39 -24.53 -67.03
C SER A 30 17.99 -24.95 -65.61
N THR A 31 18.92 -25.45 -64.80
CA THR A 31 18.65 -25.78 -63.39
C THR A 31 18.38 -24.54 -62.54
N ILE A 32 19.14 -23.46 -62.74
CA ILE A 32 18.89 -22.18 -62.05
C ILE A 32 17.51 -21.62 -62.43
N ILE A 33 17.13 -21.64 -63.71
CA ILE A 33 15.82 -21.14 -64.15
C ILE A 33 14.71 -21.96 -63.52
N ILE A 34 14.79 -23.30 -63.58
CA ILE A 34 13.78 -24.18 -62.96
C ILE A 34 13.69 -23.91 -61.46
N TRP A 35 14.83 -23.74 -60.78
CA TRP A 35 14.85 -23.44 -59.35
C TRP A 35 14.21 -22.09 -59.03
N VAL A 36 14.56 -21.02 -59.76
CA VAL A 36 14.01 -19.66 -59.59
C VAL A 36 12.51 -19.62 -59.89
N THR A 37 12.04 -20.33 -60.91
CA THR A 37 10.60 -20.38 -61.25
C THR A 37 9.76 -21.13 -60.22
N ASN A 38 10.38 -21.99 -59.41
CA ASN A 38 9.72 -22.73 -58.33
C ASN A 38 9.83 -22.05 -56.96
N ILE A 39 10.50 -20.88 -56.87
CA ILE A 39 10.43 -20.05 -55.67
C ILE A 39 9.00 -19.50 -55.63
N PRO A 40 8.19 -19.84 -54.61
CA PRO A 40 6.86 -19.27 -54.46
C PRO A 40 6.99 -17.75 -54.40
N THR A 41 6.18 -17.03 -55.18
CA THR A 41 6.07 -15.58 -54.99
C THR A 41 5.70 -15.32 -53.54
N PRO A 42 6.41 -14.43 -52.81
CA PRO A 42 5.99 -14.05 -51.47
C PRO A 42 4.52 -13.64 -51.54
N THR A 43 3.67 -14.25 -50.71
CA THR A 43 2.30 -13.77 -50.57
C THR A 43 2.40 -12.32 -50.11
N ALA A 44 1.70 -11.41 -50.80
CA ALA A 44 1.63 -10.03 -50.37
C ALA A 44 1.00 -10.02 -48.98
N GLN A 45 1.82 -9.84 -47.94
CA GLN A 45 1.32 -9.52 -46.61
C GLN A 45 0.96 -8.04 -46.63
N SER A 46 -0.29 -7.75 -46.99
CA SER A 46 -0.89 -6.44 -46.75
C SER A 46 -0.96 -6.26 -45.24
N ARG A 47 0.01 -5.55 -44.64
CA ARG A 47 -0.19 -5.13 -43.24
C ARG A 47 -1.29 -4.09 -43.21
N LEU A 48 -2.30 -4.38 -42.40
CA LEU A 48 -3.32 -3.45 -42.02
C LEU A 48 -2.71 -2.40 -41.07
N ASP A 49 -2.82 -1.13 -41.43
CA ASP A 49 -2.39 -0.02 -40.58
C ASP A 49 -3.62 0.66 -39.98
N MET A 50 -3.60 0.79 -38.66
CA MET A 50 -4.71 1.31 -37.87
C MET A 50 -4.21 2.16 -36.72
N GLU A 51 -4.97 3.20 -36.42
CA GLU A 51 -4.79 4.08 -35.28
C GLU A 51 -5.93 3.88 -34.29
N SER A 52 -5.62 3.81 -33.01
CA SER A 52 -6.63 3.67 -31.96
C SER A 52 -6.57 4.81 -30.97
N THR A 53 -7.73 5.33 -30.60
CA THR A 53 -7.88 6.34 -29.56
C THR A 53 -8.94 5.91 -28.56
N MET A 54 -8.69 6.15 -27.27
CA MET A 54 -9.69 5.94 -26.22
C MET A 54 -10.01 7.26 -25.54
N ASN A 55 -11.31 7.56 -25.47
CA ASN A 55 -11.82 8.74 -24.78
C ASN A 55 -12.73 8.29 -23.62
N PRO A 56 -12.51 8.73 -22.38
CA PRO A 56 -13.43 8.45 -21.28
C PRO A 56 -14.79 9.09 -21.53
N VAL A 57 -15.82 8.43 -21.02
CA VAL A 57 -17.20 8.92 -21.01
C VAL A 57 -17.44 9.49 -19.63
N ILE A 58 -17.54 10.81 -19.55
CA ILE A 58 -17.74 11.54 -18.30
C ILE A 58 -19.20 11.98 -18.19
N VAL A 59 -19.84 11.66 -17.06
CA VAL A 59 -21.18 12.13 -16.72
C VAL A 59 -21.12 12.75 -15.34
N GLY A 60 -21.42 14.06 -15.24
CA GLY A 60 -21.37 14.78 -13.96
C GLY A 60 -19.97 14.88 -13.34
N GLY A 61 -18.91 14.95 -14.17
CA GLY A 61 -17.52 15.05 -13.70
C GLY A 61 -16.90 13.73 -13.21
N VAL A 62 -17.63 12.61 -13.30
CA VAL A 62 -17.11 11.28 -12.96
C VAL A 62 -17.04 10.41 -14.22
N GLU A 63 -15.95 9.67 -14.36
CA GLU A 63 -15.81 8.69 -15.43
C GLU A 63 -16.77 7.50 -15.22
N VAL A 64 -17.66 7.30 -16.18
CA VAL A 64 -18.67 6.22 -16.16
C VAL A 64 -18.40 5.12 -17.19
N GLY A 65 -17.45 5.32 -18.11
CA GLY A 65 -17.10 4.35 -19.14
C GLY A 65 -16.00 4.85 -20.06
N VAL A 66 -15.72 4.10 -21.12
CA VAL A 66 -14.80 4.48 -22.19
C VAL A 66 -15.46 4.31 -23.55
N ASN A 67 -15.08 5.18 -24.48
CA ASN A 67 -15.38 5.07 -25.90
C ASN A 67 -14.07 4.91 -26.65
N ILE A 68 -13.88 3.74 -27.23
CA ILE A 68 -12.71 3.41 -28.03
C ILE A 68 -13.08 3.57 -29.50
N THR A 69 -12.26 4.28 -30.25
CA THR A 69 -12.38 4.39 -31.70
C THR A 69 -11.10 3.93 -32.36
N VAL A 70 -11.24 3.03 -33.33
CA VAL A 70 -10.14 2.56 -34.18
C VAL A 70 -10.38 3.10 -35.58
N ARG A 71 -9.37 3.70 -36.19
CA ARG A 71 -9.40 4.25 -37.53
C ARG A 71 -8.50 3.44 -38.43
N HIS A 72 -9.01 3.06 -39.59
CA HIS A 72 -8.22 2.41 -40.63
C HIS A 72 -7.37 3.46 -41.34
N LEU A 73 -6.03 3.34 -41.29
CA LEU A 73 -5.11 4.30 -41.93
C LEU A 73 -4.73 3.87 -43.35
N GLY A 74 -4.64 2.55 -43.59
CA GLY A 74 -4.34 2.00 -44.92
C GLY A 74 -4.15 0.48 -44.87
N GLY A 75 -4.16 -0.17 -46.04
CA GLY A 75 -4.09 -1.63 -46.16
C GLY A 75 -5.29 -2.22 -46.93
N ASP A 76 -5.51 -3.52 -46.75
CA ASP A 76 -6.62 -4.26 -47.35
C ASP A 76 -7.94 -3.91 -46.64
N ARG A 77 -9.04 -3.84 -47.40
CA ARG A 77 -10.39 -3.70 -46.84
C ARG A 77 -10.72 -4.89 -45.93
N LEU A 78 -11.52 -4.64 -44.90
CA LEU A 78 -11.99 -5.69 -44.00
C LEU A 78 -13.48 -5.99 -44.22
N ASP A 79 -13.76 -7.25 -44.55
CA ASP A 79 -15.12 -7.72 -44.78
C ASP A 79 -15.82 -8.15 -43.47
N PRO A 80 -17.14 -7.92 -43.32
CA PRO A 80 -17.87 -8.13 -42.07
C PRO A 80 -17.88 -9.56 -41.56
N VAL A 81 -17.97 -10.53 -42.47
CA VAL A 81 -18.08 -11.96 -42.14
C VAL A 81 -16.72 -12.54 -41.73
N ALA A 82 -15.66 -12.09 -42.39
CA ALA A 82 -14.31 -12.58 -42.17
C ALA A 82 -13.64 -11.93 -40.94
N THR A 83 -14.05 -10.72 -40.58
CA THR A 83 -13.37 -9.92 -39.55
C THR A 83 -13.93 -10.20 -38.15
N ARG A 84 -13.03 -10.51 -37.21
CA ARG A 84 -13.32 -10.58 -35.77
C ARG A 84 -12.48 -9.58 -35.00
N ILE A 85 -13.13 -8.90 -34.06
CA ILE A 85 -12.50 -7.89 -33.23
C ILE A 85 -12.55 -8.39 -31.80
N TYR A 86 -11.39 -8.63 -31.21
CA TYR A 86 -11.24 -9.06 -29.83
C TYR A 86 -10.85 -7.85 -28.99
N VAL A 87 -11.64 -7.57 -27.96
CA VAL A 87 -11.33 -6.53 -26.97
C VAL A 87 -10.97 -7.23 -25.66
N THR A 88 -9.67 -7.33 -25.40
CA THR A 88 -9.15 -7.92 -24.16
C THR A 88 -8.89 -6.81 -23.15
N SER A 89 -9.38 -6.99 -21.93
CA SER A 89 -9.24 -6.00 -20.85
C SER A 89 -8.80 -6.67 -19.55
N ALA A 90 -7.95 -5.98 -18.77
CA ALA A 90 -7.63 -6.32 -17.39
C ALA A 90 -7.98 -5.14 -16.49
N ARG A 91 -8.89 -5.38 -15.55
CA ARG A 91 -9.32 -4.38 -14.56
C ARG A 91 -8.53 -4.58 -13.27
N GLY A 92 -7.51 -3.76 -13.02
CA GLY A 92 -6.62 -3.93 -11.87
C GLY A 92 -6.00 -5.33 -11.84
N ASN A 93 -6.12 -6.03 -10.71
CA ASN A 93 -5.58 -7.39 -10.54
C ASN A 93 -6.55 -8.52 -10.98
N ASN A 94 -7.66 -8.19 -11.65
CA ASN A 94 -8.60 -9.20 -12.12
C ASN A 94 -8.05 -9.96 -13.34
N PRO A 95 -8.47 -11.22 -13.55
CA PRO A 95 -8.11 -11.97 -14.73
C PRO A 95 -8.57 -11.27 -16.02
N LEU A 96 -7.81 -11.49 -17.10
CA LEU A 96 -8.11 -10.96 -18.44
C LEU A 96 -9.49 -11.43 -18.91
N VAL A 97 -10.32 -10.48 -19.33
CA VAL A 97 -11.62 -10.75 -19.96
C VAL A 97 -11.56 -10.30 -21.41
N THR A 98 -12.02 -11.16 -22.33
CA THR A 98 -12.05 -10.87 -23.77
C THR A 98 -13.48 -10.84 -24.26
N ASP A 99 -13.88 -9.70 -24.83
CA ASP A 99 -15.11 -9.59 -25.61
C ASP A 99 -14.83 -9.85 -27.09
N VAL A 100 -15.80 -10.45 -27.78
CA VAL A 100 -15.67 -10.86 -29.19
C VAL A 100 -16.76 -10.19 -30.01
N VAL A 101 -16.34 -9.27 -30.86
CA VAL A 101 -17.24 -8.43 -31.66
C VAL A 101 -17.12 -8.77 -33.15
N THR A 102 -18.27 -8.83 -33.82
CA THR A 102 -18.36 -8.91 -35.28
C THR A 102 -18.35 -7.51 -35.90
N LEU A 103 -17.78 -7.37 -37.09
CA LEU A 103 -17.86 -6.10 -37.81
C LEU A 103 -19.29 -5.88 -38.38
N HIS A 104 -19.88 -4.74 -38.07
CA HIS A 104 -21.22 -4.31 -38.49
C HIS A 104 -21.36 -2.78 -38.38
N PRO A 105 -22.39 -2.15 -38.95
CA PRO A 105 -22.67 -0.72 -38.75
C PRO A 105 -22.94 -0.41 -37.28
N TYR A 106 -22.60 0.78 -36.80
CA TYR A 106 -22.70 1.14 -35.39
C TYR A 106 -24.11 0.94 -34.83
N ASN A 107 -24.21 0.13 -33.77
CA ASN A 107 -25.46 -0.17 -33.09
C ASN A 107 -25.37 0.19 -31.61
N GLY A 108 -25.99 1.33 -31.26
CA GLY A 108 -26.06 1.83 -29.89
C GLY A 108 -26.94 1.03 -28.93
N ALA A 109 -27.74 0.08 -29.43
CA ALA A 109 -28.60 -0.78 -28.62
C ALA A 109 -27.89 -2.05 -28.10
N LEU A 110 -26.69 -2.35 -28.60
CA LEU A 110 -25.87 -3.45 -28.10
C LEU A 110 -25.22 -3.11 -26.76
N SER A 111 -24.88 -4.13 -25.99
CA SER A 111 -24.13 -4.00 -24.73
C SER A 111 -22.94 -4.95 -24.75
N PRO A 112 -21.72 -4.47 -25.04
CA PRO A 112 -21.34 -3.07 -25.30
C PRO A 112 -21.76 -2.57 -26.70
N ALA A 113 -22.02 -1.27 -26.81
CA ALA A 113 -22.39 -0.64 -28.08
C ALA A 113 -21.15 -0.58 -28.99
N SER A 114 -21.28 -1.03 -30.24
CA SER A 114 -20.13 -1.14 -31.14
C SER A 114 -20.51 -1.05 -32.62
N GLY A 115 -19.50 -0.92 -33.50
CA GLY A 115 -19.65 -0.99 -34.96
C GLY A 115 -19.03 0.21 -35.69
N LEU A 116 -19.15 0.21 -37.02
CA LEU A 116 -18.66 1.27 -37.92
C LEU A 116 -19.48 2.55 -37.76
N VAL A 117 -18.80 3.63 -37.43
CA VAL A 117 -19.40 4.96 -37.21
C VAL A 117 -19.54 5.73 -38.52
N ASP A 118 -18.63 5.47 -39.45
CA ASP A 118 -18.60 6.08 -40.77
C ASP A 118 -19.20 5.11 -41.78
N GLY A 119 -19.94 5.65 -42.76
CA GLY A 119 -20.59 4.84 -43.79
C GLY A 119 -21.96 4.29 -43.39
N SER A 120 -22.59 3.60 -44.33
CA SER A 120 -23.88 2.90 -44.15
C SER A 120 -23.81 1.40 -44.43
N ASP A 121 -22.65 0.92 -44.86
CA ASP A 121 -22.37 -0.48 -45.10
C ASP A 121 -21.62 -1.09 -43.90
N SER A 122 -21.26 -2.35 -44.04
CA SER A 122 -20.63 -3.17 -43.01
C SER A 122 -19.19 -3.53 -43.34
N VAL A 123 -18.61 -2.88 -44.35
CA VAL A 123 -17.22 -3.03 -44.78
C VAL A 123 -16.40 -1.94 -44.11
N TRP A 124 -15.21 -2.26 -43.62
CA TRP A 124 -14.34 -1.27 -42.99
C TRP A 124 -13.23 -0.89 -43.97
N ASP A 125 -13.41 0.25 -44.62
CA ASP A 125 -12.48 0.80 -45.61
C ASP A 125 -11.47 1.77 -44.99
N ALA A 126 -10.39 2.04 -45.75
CA ALA A 126 -9.36 2.99 -45.36
C ALA A 126 -9.95 4.40 -45.15
N GLY A 127 -9.69 4.97 -43.97
CA GLY A 127 -10.19 6.28 -43.54
C GLY A 127 -11.35 6.19 -42.55
N GLU A 128 -12.07 5.07 -42.51
CA GLU A 128 -13.27 4.88 -41.67
C GLU A 128 -12.94 4.47 -40.24
N ARG A 129 -13.89 4.73 -39.34
CA ARG A 129 -13.76 4.48 -37.90
C ARG A 129 -14.75 3.45 -37.41
N TRP A 130 -14.24 2.50 -36.64
CA TRP A 130 -15.02 1.59 -35.81
C TRP A 130 -15.01 2.08 -34.36
N ALA A 131 -16.16 2.01 -33.69
CA ALA A 131 -16.30 2.39 -32.28
C ALA A 131 -16.71 1.22 -31.40
N TYR A 132 -16.31 1.30 -30.13
CA TYR A 132 -16.69 0.40 -29.06
C TYR A 132 -16.83 1.18 -27.76
N LYS A 133 -18.06 1.22 -27.23
CA LYS A 133 -18.42 1.96 -26.03
C LYS A 133 -18.80 0.99 -24.93
N SER A 134 -18.03 1.01 -23.85
CA SER A 134 -18.27 0.18 -22.67
C SER A 134 -18.35 1.02 -21.40
N PHE A 135 -19.42 0.80 -20.62
CA PHE A 135 -19.59 1.40 -19.28
C PHE A 135 -18.96 0.55 -18.17
N SER A 136 -18.52 -0.67 -18.50
CA SER A 136 -17.80 -1.55 -17.58
C SER A 136 -16.28 -1.38 -17.64
N LEU A 137 -15.75 -0.54 -18.53
CA LEU A 137 -14.31 -0.29 -18.60
C LEU A 137 -14.00 1.14 -18.14
N ARG A 138 -12.75 1.36 -17.74
CA ARG A 138 -12.20 2.67 -17.34
C ARG A 138 -10.94 2.99 -18.14
N SER A 139 -10.62 4.27 -18.23
CA SER A 139 -9.47 4.81 -18.95
C SER A 139 -8.13 4.38 -18.34
N THR A 140 -8.17 3.92 -17.09
CA THR A 140 -7.04 3.34 -16.36
C THR A 140 -6.88 1.83 -16.56
N ASP A 141 -7.86 1.14 -17.17
CA ASP A 141 -7.77 -0.30 -17.40
C ASP A 141 -6.80 -0.61 -18.54
N ALA A 142 -6.10 -1.75 -18.45
CA ALA A 142 -5.24 -2.21 -19.53
C ALA A 142 -6.10 -2.86 -20.61
N ILE A 143 -6.24 -2.18 -21.76
CA ILE A 143 -7.08 -2.64 -22.87
C ILE A 143 -6.22 -2.92 -24.09
N THR A 144 -6.45 -4.06 -24.75
CA THR A 144 -5.81 -4.44 -26.01
C THR A 144 -6.89 -4.80 -27.01
N ILE A 145 -6.83 -4.20 -28.21
CA ILE A 145 -7.69 -4.58 -29.32
C ILE A 145 -6.88 -5.40 -30.32
N THR A 146 -7.47 -6.49 -30.78
CA THR A 146 -6.92 -7.36 -31.80
C THR A 146 -7.95 -7.52 -32.91
N VAL A 147 -7.57 -7.17 -34.14
CA VAL A 147 -8.36 -7.39 -35.35
C VAL A 147 -7.78 -8.60 -36.06
N ALA A 148 -8.62 -9.61 -36.28
CA ALA A 148 -8.25 -10.85 -36.94
C ALA A 148 -9.13 -11.11 -38.14
N ASP A 149 -8.51 -11.63 -39.21
CA ASP A 149 -9.21 -12.14 -40.38
C ASP A 149 -9.30 -13.67 -40.26
N LEU A 150 -10.52 -14.19 -40.15
CA LEU A 150 -10.80 -15.61 -40.02
C LEU A 150 -10.57 -16.39 -41.33
N THR A 151 -10.68 -15.74 -42.49
CA THR A 151 -10.45 -16.40 -43.78
C THR A 151 -8.96 -16.60 -44.02
N LYS A 152 -8.15 -15.61 -43.65
CA LYS A 152 -6.68 -15.69 -43.69
C LYS A 152 -6.10 -16.43 -42.47
N SER A 153 -6.88 -16.58 -41.40
CA SER A 153 -6.45 -17.13 -40.09
C SER A 153 -5.24 -16.39 -39.50
N VAL A 154 -5.20 -15.07 -39.69
CA VAL A 154 -4.10 -14.20 -39.26
C VAL A 154 -4.64 -13.04 -38.43
N VAL A 155 -3.84 -12.61 -37.44
CA VAL A 155 -4.04 -11.35 -36.74
C VAL A 155 -3.48 -10.24 -37.61
N GLU A 156 -4.38 -9.44 -38.19
CA GLU A 156 -4.02 -8.35 -39.11
C GLU A 156 -3.48 -7.13 -38.35
N TRP A 157 -4.05 -6.84 -37.17
CA TRP A 157 -3.61 -5.73 -36.33
C TRP A 157 -3.84 -6.00 -34.84
N ARG A 158 -2.94 -5.53 -34.00
CA ARG A 158 -3.06 -5.60 -32.54
C ARG A 158 -2.38 -4.40 -31.90
N SER A 159 -3.08 -3.73 -31.00
CA SER A 159 -2.49 -2.64 -30.21
C SER A 159 -3.04 -2.58 -28.80
N ALA A 160 -2.18 -2.21 -27.85
CA ALA A 160 -2.59 -1.77 -26.54
C ALA A 160 -3.11 -0.33 -26.65
N ILE A 161 -4.31 -0.09 -26.11
CA ILE A 161 -4.97 1.20 -26.22
C ILE A 161 -4.73 1.97 -24.95
N ASN A 162 -4.07 3.11 -25.10
CA ASN A 162 -3.94 4.10 -24.06
C ASN A 162 -4.98 5.21 -24.30
N ALA A 163 -5.43 5.86 -23.24
CA ALA A 163 -6.27 7.05 -23.37
C ALA A 163 -5.58 8.09 -24.27
N SER A 164 -6.37 8.82 -25.07
CA SER A 164 -5.85 9.92 -25.87
C SER A 164 -5.21 10.99 -24.96
N SER A 165 -4.12 11.62 -25.42
CA SER A 165 -3.49 12.67 -24.60
C SER A 165 -4.39 13.90 -24.51
N GLY A 166 -4.80 14.21 -23.30
CA GLY A 166 -5.62 15.33 -22.87
C GLY A 166 -7.08 14.93 -22.75
N ALA A 167 -7.36 13.74 -22.27
CA ALA A 167 -8.69 13.27 -21.93
C ALA A 167 -8.76 12.62 -20.54
N ARG A 168 -7.61 12.42 -19.89
CA ARG A 168 -7.53 11.85 -18.55
C ARG A 168 -7.69 12.99 -17.54
N PRO A 169 -8.57 12.82 -16.53
CA PRO A 169 -8.65 13.80 -15.47
C PRO A 169 -7.32 13.86 -14.68
N PRO A 170 -7.05 14.97 -13.98
CA PRO A 170 -5.94 15.05 -13.04
C PRO A 170 -5.97 13.94 -12.00
N VAL A 171 -4.82 13.61 -11.41
CA VAL A 171 -4.72 12.60 -10.35
C VAL A 171 -4.04 13.19 -9.13
N PHE A 172 -4.66 13.01 -7.96
CA PHE A 172 -4.03 13.27 -6.66
C PHE A 172 -3.15 12.09 -6.29
N VAL A 173 -1.83 12.28 -6.36
CA VAL A 173 -0.82 11.23 -6.08
C VAL A 173 -0.62 11.11 -4.57
N GLU A 174 -0.34 12.24 -3.92
CA GLU A 174 -0.15 12.33 -2.48
C GLU A 174 -0.91 13.53 -1.92
N LYS A 175 -1.27 13.42 -0.64
CA LYS A 175 -1.98 14.47 0.11
C LYS A 175 -1.64 14.32 1.58
N TRP A 176 -1.32 15.43 2.23
CA TRP A 176 -0.95 15.43 3.63
C TRP A 176 -1.27 16.77 4.27
N ALA A 177 -1.28 16.78 5.60
CA ALA A 177 -1.33 17.99 6.40
C ALA A 177 -0.03 18.07 7.21
N ASP A 178 0.43 19.28 7.46
CA ASP A 178 1.69 19.56 8.15
C ASP A 178 1.47 20.65 9.19
N GLY A 179 1.74 20.35 10.45
CA GLY A 179 1.62 21.29 11.55
C GLY A 179 2.72 22.35 11.56
N ILE A 180 3.87 22.09 10.92
CA ILE A 180 5.02 23.00 10.93
C ILE A 180 5.58 23.14 9.51
N PRO A 181 4.97 23.97 8.65
CA PRO A 181 5.38 24.11 7.24
C PRO A 181 6.84 24.56 7.01
N SER A 182 7.53 25.04 8.05
CA SER A 182 8.92 25.49 7.99
C SER A 182 9.97 24.39 8.15
N THR A 183 9.59 23.18 8.57
CA THR A 183 10.51 22.04 8.79
C THR A 183 10.49 21.08 7.60
N SER A 184 11.62 20.47 7.23
CA SER A 184 11.71 19.67 6.00
C SER A 184 10.82 18.41 5.97
N GLY A 185 10.29 17.97 7.11
CA GLY A 185 9.42 16.81 7.24
C GLY A 185 7.93 17.13 7.14
N ILE A 186 7.09 16.10 7.29
CA ILE A 186 5.66 16.25 7.55
C ILE A 186 5.50 16.16 9.06
N ASP A 187 5.15 17.27 9.70
CA ASP A 187 4.99 17.34 11.15
C ASP A 187 3.53 17.17 11.57
N PRO A 188 3.27 16.56 12.74
CA PRO A 188 1.90 16.36 13.22
C PRO A 188 1.18 17.68 13.40
N VAL A 189 -0.09 17.72 12.97
CA VAL A 189 -0.97 18.86 13.19
C VAL A 189 -1.39 18.89 14.64
N ASN A 190 -1.00 19.96 15.34
CA ASN A 190 -1.30 20.11 16.76
C ASN A 190 -2.44 21.09 16.98
N GLU A 191 -3.26 20.84 18.01
CA GLU A 191 -4.32 21.76 18.39
C GLU A 191 -3.74 23.15 18.69
N HIS A 192 -4.45 24.18 18.24
CA HIS A 192 -4.14 25.60 18.43
C HIS A 192 -2.88 26.15 17.75
N LEU A 193 -2.10 25.34 17.02
CA LEU A 193 -0.83 25.78 16.40
C LEU A 193 -0.91 26.09 14.90
N GLY A 194 -2.04 25.84 14.27
CA GLY A 194 -2.21 25.96 12.83
C GLY A 194 -1.54 24.85 12.03
N PHE A 195 -1.85 24.79 10.74
CA PHE A 195 -1.30 23.80 9.82
C PHE A 195 -1.40 24.26 8.37
N ALA A 196 -0.69 23.56 7.49
CA ALA A 196 -0.87 23.63 6.04
C ALA A 196 -1.35 22.28 5.48
N ILE A 197 -2.04 22.34 4.36
CA ILE A 197 -2.53 21.20 3.58
C ILE A 197 -1.76 21.19 2.27
N TYR A 198 -1.30 20.02 1.85
CA TYR A 198 -0.59 19.83 0.60
C TYR A 198 -1.24 18.72 -0.21
N ALA A 199 -1.17 18.86 -1.54
CA ALA A 199 -1.67 17.90 -2.49
C ALA A 199 -0.75 17.87 -3.71
N GLN A 200 -0.11 16.73 -3.97
CA GLN A 200 0.60 16.51 -5.21
C GLN A 200 -0.40 16.11 -6.29
N VAL A 201 -0.53 16.96 -7.30
CA VAL A 201 -1.47 16.76 -8.41
C VAL A 201 -0.68 16.59 -9.68
N VAL A 202 -0.82 15.41 -10.30
CA VAL A 202 -0.22 15.12 -11.59
C VAL A 202 -1.32 14.93 -12.60
N ASP A 203 -1.20 15.62 -13.71
CA ASP A 203 -2.05 15.39 -14.86
C ASP A 203 -1.30 14.52 -15.89
N PRO A 204 -1.80 13.31 -16.21
CA PRO A 204 -1.15 12.40 -17.15
C PRO A 204 -0.93 12.99 -18.55
N ASP A 205 -1.67 14.04 -18.89
CA ASP A 205 -1.69 14.71 -20.17
C ASP A 205 -0.99 16.08 -20.12
N SER A 206 -0.49 16.47 -18.94
CA SER A 206 0.24 17.72 -18.68
C SER A 206 -0.55 18.99 -19.02
N ASP A 207 -1.89 18.94 -18.95
CA ASP A 207 -2.78 20.08 -19.17
C ASP A 207 -3.63 20.46 -17.93
N LEU A 208 -3.10 20.17 -16.74
CA LEU A 208 -3.65 20.65 -15.46
C LEU A 208 -3.86 22.17 -15.51
N ASN A 209 -5.03 22.65 -15.08
CA ASN A 209 -5.23 24.07 -14.81
C ASN A 209 -4.76 24.36 -13.36
N PRO A 210 -3.64 25.06 -13.12
CA PRO A 210 -3.15 25.28 -11.76
C PRO A 210 -4.10 26.12 -10.90
N ASN A 211 -5.05 26.84 -11.52
CA ASN A 211 -6.04 27.65 -10.81
C ASN A 211 -7.29 26.88 -10.37
N SER A 212 -7.36 25.57 -10.61
CA SER A 212 -8.53 24.73 -10.34
C SER A 212 -8.40 23.83 -9.12
N VAL A 213 -7.27 23.88 -8.41
CA VAL A 213 -7.01 23.04 -7.24
C VAL A 213 -7.55 23.72 -5.97
N TYR A 214 -8.52 23.07 -5.32
CA TYR A 214 -9.14 23.58 -4.10
C TYR A 214 -9.19 22.52 -3.00
N ALA A 215 -9.16 22.99 -1.75
CA ALA A 215 -9.40 22.24 -0.54
C ALA A 215 -10.64 22.79 0.17
N THR A 216 -11.59 21.93 0.51
CA THR A 216 -12.79 22.27 1.27
C THR A 216 -12.74 21.54 2.61
N LEU A 217 -12.75 22.30 3.70
CA LEU A 217 -12.63 21.76 5.05
C LEU A 217 -14.04 21.48 5.61
N SER A 218 -14.42 20.21 5.72
CA SER A 218 -15.79 19.82 6.12
C SER A 218 -16.18 20.28 7.52
N ILE A 219 -15.19 20.57 8.37
CA ILE A 219 -15.39 21.03 9.74
C ILE A 219 -16.09 22.39 9.83
N TRP A 220 -16.00 23.20 8.76
CA TRP A 220 -16.68 24.50 8.69
C TRP A 220 -18.12 24.40 8.15
N PHE A 221 -18.59 23.22 7.75
CA PHE A 221 -19.92 23.06 7.17
C PHE A 221 -21.03 23.45 8.15
N GLY A 222 -21.99 24.23 7.66
CA GLY A 222 -23.11 24.72 8.46
C GLY A 222 -22.74 25.78 9.50
N THR A 223 -21.49 26.26 9.52
CA THR A 223 -21.07 27.32 10.44
C THR A 223 -21.34 28.72 9.89
N GLY A 224 -21.56 28.85 8.57
CA GLY A 224 -21.72 30.14 7.90
C GLY A 224 -20.42 30.95 7.79
N ASN A 225 -19.28 30.35 8.17
CA ASN A 225 -17.96 30.95 8.02
C ASN A 225 -17.52 30.91 6.54
N ALA A 226 -16.77 31.92 6.07
CA ALA A 226 -16.19 31.93 4.73
C ALA A 226 -15.28 30.71 4.44
N CYS A 227 -14.74 30.09 5.49
CA CYS A 227 -13.94 28.86 5.41
C CYS A 227 -14.73 27.60 5.03
N GLU A 228 -16.07 27.66 5.00
CA GLU A 228 -16.94 26.60 4.47
C GLU A 228 -16.85 26.47 2.94
N GLN A 229 -16.44 27.54 2.24
CA GLN A 229 -16.29 27.53 0.79
C GLN A 229 -14.97 26.86 0.35
N PRO A 230 -14.87 26.38 -0.90
CA PRO A 230 -13.62 25.83 -1.43
C PRO A 230 -12.47 26.84 -1.34
N GLN A 231 -11.39 26.44 -0.67
CA GLN A 231 -10.20 27.25 -0.48
C GLN A 231 -9.17 26.93 -1.56
N LYS A 232 -8.73 27.95 -2.30
CA LYS A 232 -7.79 27.74 -3.40
C LYS A 232 -6.41 27.33 -2.88
N MET A 233 -5.84 26.28 -3.45
CA MET A 233 -4.46 25.86 -3.21
C MET A 233 -3.52 26.50 -4.24
N ARG A 234 -2.25 26.70 -3.88
CA ARG A 234 -1.26 27.43 -4.70
C ARG A 234 0.03 26.63 -4.85
N ASP A 235 0.62 26.75 -6.04
CA ASP A 235 1.92 26.23 -6.44
C ASP A 235 2.74 27.42 -7.00
N ASP A 236 3.06 28.38 -6.13
CA ASP A 236 3.64 29.70 -6.43
C ASP A 236 4.99 29.97 -5.73
N GLY A 237 5.51 29.00 -4.98
CA GLY A 237 6.74 29.11 -4.18
C GLY A 237 6.62 30.05 -2.99
N ILE A 238 5.39 30.45 -2.60
CA ILE A 238 5.14 31.29 -1.44
C ILE A 238 4.60 30.44 -0.29
N ALA A 239 5.22 30.57 0.88
CA ALA A 239 4.86 29.83 2.09
C ALA A 239 3.33 29.72 2.29
N PRO A 240 2.79 28.51 2.54
CA PRO A 240 3.53 27.27 2.86
C PRO A 240 4.14 26.54 1.66
N ASP A 241 3.91 26.99 0.43
CA ASP A 241 4.54 26.40 -0.74
C ASP A 241 6.05 26.67 -0.75
N ARG A 242 6.85 25.66 -1.08
CA ARG A 242 8.31 25.70 -1.03
C ARG A 242 8.95 25.93 -2.39
N VAL A 243 8.38 25.37 -3.44
CA VAL A 243 8.99 25.37 -4.78
C VAL A 243 7.89 25.59 -5.80
N ALA A 244 7.96 26.71 -6.52
CA ALA A 244 6.97 27.00 -7.55
C ALA A 244 7.06 26.03 -8.74
N GLY A 245 5.91 25.51 -9.17
CA GLY A 245 5.74 24.68 -10.36
C GLY A 245 6.21 23.25 -10.19
N ASP A 246 6.30 22.72 -8.97
CA ASP A 246 6.68 21.33 -8.72
C ASP A 246 5.49 20.35 -8.71
N GLY A 247 4.27 20.87 -8.89
CA GLY A 247 3.03 20.10 -8.89
C GLY A 247 2.49 19.79 -7.49
N ILE A 248 3.08 20.36 -6.44
CA ILE A 248 2.61 20.27 -5.06
C ILE A 248 1.85 21.55 -4.73
N PHE A 249 0.53 21.44 -4.74
CA PHE A 249 -0.33 22.55 -4.35
C PHE A 249 -0.46 22.62 -2.84
N SER A 250 -0.35 23.82 -2.28
CA SER A 250 -0.41 24.04 -0.84
C SER A 250 -1.51 25.04 -0.44
N PHE A 251 -2.06 24.84 0.74
CA PHE A 251 -2.98 25.78 1.38
C PHE A 251 -2.65 25.91 2.86
N GLY A 252 -2.37 27.12 3.31
CA GLY A 252 -1.99 27.44 4.68
C GLY A 252 -1.84 28.94 4.85
N SER A 253 -1.40 29.38 6.03
CA SER A 253 -1.27 30.82 6.32
C SER A 253 -2.57 31.61 6.12
N SER A 254 -3.72 30.94 6.27
CA SER A 254 -5.07 31.48 6.11
C SER A 254 -5.82 31.44 7.43
N VAL A 255 -6.80 32.35 7.61
CA VAL A 255 -7.70 32.38 8.77
C VAL A 255 -8.44 31.05 9.02
N CYS A 256 -8.53 30.18 8.01
CA CYS A 256 -9.20 28.89 8.09
C CYS A 256 -8.38 27.78 8.75
N VAL A 257 -7.05 27.95 8.83
CA VAL A 257 -6.11 26.91 9.30
C VAL A 257 -4.96 27.47 10.15
N ASN A 258 -4.92 28.78 10.39
CA ASN A 258 -3.96 29.43 11.31
C ASN A 258 -4.39 29.31 12.78
N PRO A 259 -3.47 29.50 13.73
CA PRO A 259 -3.80 29.64 15.15
C PRO A 259 -4.95 30.62 15.38
N PRO A 260 -5.96 30.28 16.22
CA PRO A 260 -5.97 29.19 17.20
C PRO A 260 -6.60 27.87 16.68
N PHE A 261 -6.74 27.68 15.37
CA PHE A 261 -7.23 26.42 14.80
C PHE A 261 -6.04 25.52 14.44
N PRO A 262 -6.22 24.19 14.35
CA PRO A 262 -7.45 23.44 14.60
C PRO A 262 -7.67 23.18 16.10
N ASN A 263 -8.91 22.87 16.49
CA ASN A 263 -9.21 22.33 17.82
C ASN A 263 -9.14 20.79 17.77
N LEU A 264 -8.99 20.09 18.90
CA LEU A 264 -8.99 18.62 18.93
C LEU A 264 -10.24 17.97 18.31
N ASN A 265 -11.39 18.63 18.35
CA ASN A 265 -12.62 18.10 17.73
C ASN A 265 -12.59 18.15 16.19
N TRP A 266 -11.52 18.66 15.59
CA TRP A 266 -11.24 18.56 14.16
C TRP A 266 -10.53 17.24 13.82
N ASP A 267 -10.08 16.47 14.82
CA ASP A 267 -9.55 15.12 14.60
C ASP A 267 -10.62 14.23 13.94
N GLY A 268 -10.23 13.53 12.88
CA GLY A 268 -11.14 12.74 12.05
C GLY A 268 -11.98 13.57 11.07
N SER A 269 -11.84 14.90 11.02
CA SER A 269 -12.54 15.73 10.04
C SER A 269 -12.03 15.48 8.62
N ILE A 270 -12.87 15.73 7.62
CA ILE A 270 -12.56 15.42 6.22
C ILE A 270 -12.23 16.71 5.47
N ILE A 271 -11.13 16.68 4.74
CA ILE A 271 -10.76 17.69 3.75
C ILE A 271 -11.07 17.11 2.38
N LEU A 272 -11.96 17.76 1.64
CA LEU A 272 -12.31 17.40 0.28
C LEU A 272 -11.43 18.19 -0.69
N LEU A 273 -10.80 17.50 -1.62
CA LEU A 273 -9.89 18.08 -2.61
C LEU A 273 -10.50 17.93 -3.99
N ASN A 274 -10.41 18.97 -4.81
CA ASN A 274 -10.83 18.93 -6.21
C ASN A 274 -9.84 19.64 -7.11
N ALA A 275 -9.66 19.11 -8.32
CA ALA A 275 -8.81 19.68 -9.37
C ALA A 275 -9.48 19.47 -10.73
N THR A 276 -9.24 20.39 -11.67
CA THR A 276 -9.68 20.24 -13.07
C THR A 276 -8.57 20.57 -14.05
N ASP A 277 -8.55 19.90 -15.19
CA ASP A 277 -7.67 20.28 -16.30
C ASP A 277 -8.24 21.48 -17.09
N ILE A 278 -7.51 21.92 -18.12
CA ILE A 278 -7.92 23.03 -19.01
C ILE A 278 -9.11 22.63 -19.91
N LYS A 279 -9.36 21.33 -20.09
CA LYS A 279 -10.43 20.77 -20.92
C LYS A 279 -11.73 20.51 -20.13
N GLY A 280 -11.71 20.73 -18.82
CA GLY A 280 -12.86 20.60 -17.93
C GLY A 280 -13.05 19.22 -17.31
N ASN A 281 -12.09 18.30 -17.44
CA ASN A 281 -12.13 17.04 -16.72
C ASN A 281 -11.74 17.28 -15.26
N ALA A 282 -12.49 16.67 -14.34
CA ALA A 282 -12.37 16.93 -12.91
C ALA A 282 -11.95 15.67 -12.14
N ALA A 283 -11.21 15.88 -11.06
CA ALA A 283 -10.81 14.86 -10.11
C ALA A 283 -11.15 15.31 -8.69
N ASN A 284 -11.64 14.37 -7.88
CA ASN A 284 -11.96 14.61 -6.48
C ASN A 284 -11.22 13.61 -5.59
N SER A 285 -10.77 14.05 -4.42
CA SER A 285 -10.11 13.23 -3.41
C SER A 285 -10.51 13.67 -2.01
N ARG A 286 -10.14 12.88 -1.01
CA ARG A 286 -10.34 13.24 0.40
C ARG A 286 -9.11 12.95 1.25
N LEU A 287 -8.84 13.81 2.21
CA LEU A 287 -7.86 13.61 3.28
C LEU A 287 -8.63 13.60 4.61
N VAL A 288 -8.29 12.70 5.52
CA VAL A 288 -8.77 12.75 6.90
C VAL A 288 -7.73 13.48 7.72
N LEU A 289 -8.12 14.55 8.39
CA LEU A 289 -7.24 15.33 9.24
C LEU A 289 -7.06 14.61 10.58
N THR A 290 -5.82 14.44 11.00
CA THR A 290 -5.48 14.00 12.35
C THR A 290 -4.99 15.20 13.13
N VAL A 291 -5.56 15.44 14.31
CA VAL A 291 -5.17 16.57 15.19
C VAL A 291 -4.74 16.03 16.54
N GLU A 292 -3.52 16.37 16.93
CA GLU A 292 -2.89 15.92 18.17
C GLU A 292 -2.82 17.03 19.21
N GLN A 293 -2.60 16.67 20.47
CA GLN A 293 -2.29 17.67 21.50
C GLN A 293 -0.83 18.10 21.40
N PRO A 294 -0.50 19.41 21.41
CA PRO A 294 0.88 19.87 21.36
C PRO A 294 1.66 19.28 22.53
N VAL A 295 2.64 18.45 22.21
CA VAL A 295 3.56 17.86 23.18
C VAL A 295 4.52 18.95 23.61
N GLY A 296 4.36 19.47 24.83
CA GLY A 296 5.24 20.50 25.36
C GLY A 296 6.70 20.04 25.41
N GLY A 297 7.54 20.62 24.55
CA GLY A 297 9.00 20.68 24.69
C GLY A 297 9.78 19.38 24.43
N GLY A 298 10.42 19.30 23.26
CA GLY A 298 11.66 18.55 23.03
C GLY A 298 11.54 17.03 22.94
N GLY A 299 11.12 16.53 21.78
CA GLY A 299 11.25 15.12 21.43
C GLY A 299 10.73 14.88 20.02
N SER A 300 11.65 14.66 19.09
CA SER A 300 11.35 14.36 17.69
C SER A 300 10.35 13.21 17.57
N SER A 301 9.13 13.49 17.12
CA SER A 301 8.23 12.46 16.60
C SER A 301 8.76 12.07 15.22
N SER A 302 9.48 10.97 15.15
CA SER A 302 9.93 10.40 13.89
C SER A 302 8.71 10.02 13.04
N SER A 303 8.48 10.75 11.96
CA SER A 303 7.88 10.15 10.78
C SER A 303 8.87 9.11 10.25
N THR A 304 8.53 7.84 10.38
CA THR A 304 9.12 6.81 9.52
C THR A 304 8.00 6.03 8.85
N PRO A 305 8.04 5.88 7.51
CA PRO A 305 7.24 4.90 6.81
C PRO A 305 7.60 3.51 7.35
N TRP A 306 6.67 2.56 7.30
CA TRP A 306 6.83 1.16 7.70
C TRP A 306 8.27 0.65 7.57
N GLN A 307 8.99 0.64 8.68
CA GLN A 307 10.26 -0.07 8.82
C GLN A 307 10.00 -1.30 9.67
N TYR A 308 10.37 -2.46 9.12
CA TYR A 308 10.27 -3.80 9.73
C TYR A 308 11.10 -3.93 11.03
N ILE A 309 10.72 -3.22 12.09
CA ILE A 309 11.17 -3.45 13.46
C ILE A 309 9.94 -3.32 14.37
N GLY A 310 8.99 -4.26 14.21
CA GLY A 310 7.83 -4.38 15.08
C GLY A 310 6.52 -4.62 14.36
N PHE A 311 5.81 -5.68 14.75
CA PHE A 311 4.49 -6.05 14.24
C PHE A 311 3.36 -5.79 15.23
N VAL A 312 3.68 -5.62 16.52
CA VAL A 312 2.67 -5.47 17.58
C VAL A 312 2.53 -4.00 17.98
N GLN A 313 1.30 -3.56 18.16
CA GLN A 313 0.97 -2.19 18.58
C GLN A 313 -0.11 -2.19 19.64
N VAL A 314 -0.09 -1.19 20.52
CA VAL A 314 -1.20 -0.94 21.46
C VAL A 314 -2.30 -0.19 20.71
N ILE A 315 -3.54 -0.68 20.77
CA ILE A 315 -4.64 -0.03 20.06
C ILE A 315 -4.98 1.35 20.67
N PRO A 316 -5.59 2.27 19.90
CA PRO A 316 -6.11 3.51 20.44
C PRO A 316 -7.10 3.22 21.58
N SER A 317 -6.92 3.87 22.74
CA SER A 317 -7.66 3.60 23.99
C SER A 317 -7.43 2.23 24.64
N GLY A 318 -6.42 1.48 24.18
CA GLY A 318 -6.07 0.16 24.66
C GLY A 318 -5.29 0.11 25.97
N PHE A 319 -5.09 1.25 26.66
CA PHE A 319 -4.32 1.31 27.90
C PHE A 319 -5.19 1.79 29.08
N TRP A 320 -5.39 0.92 30.07
CA TRP A 320 -6.04 1.27 31.33
C TRP A 320 -5.37 0.57 32.52
N VAL A 321 -5.76 0.99 33.72
CA VAL A 321 -5.19 0.52 34.98
C VAL A 321 -6.28 0.05 35.91
N THR A 322 -5.99 -1.00 36.68
CA THR A 322 -6.77 -1.42 37.85
C THR A 322 -5.87 -1.50 39.07
N ASN A 323 -6.45 -1.43 40.27
CA ASN A 323 -5.70 -1.74 41.48
C ASN A 323 -5.32 -3.23 41.51
N LEU A 324 -4.12 -3.55 41.98
CA LEU A 324 -3.56 -4.91 41.99
C LEU A 324 -4.38 -5.92 42.81
N ASN A 325 -5.18 -5.43 43.77
CA ASN A 325 -6.01 -6.28 44.62
C ASN A 325 -7.43 -6.51 44.07
N ASN A 326 -7.77 -5.94 42.92
CA ASN A 326 -9.06 -6.18 42.27
C ASN A 326 -9.03 -7.47 41.43
N PRO A 327 -10.18 -8.11 41.17
CA PRO A 327 -10.29 -9.12 40.12
C PRO A 327 -9.85 -8.56 38.75
N TYR A 328 -9.27 -9.38 37.87
CA TYR A 328 -8.84 -8.94 36.53
C TYR A 328 -9.98 -8.33 35.70
N ASN A 329 -11.21 -8.82 35.90
CA ASN A 329 -12.43 -8.34 35.24
C ASN A 329 -13.18 -7.25 36.03
N SER A 330 -12.49 -6.50 36.89
CA SER A 330 -13.12 -5.47 37.71
C SER A 330 -13.66 -4.31 36.88
N ALA A 331 -14.86 -3.83 37.23
CA ALA A 331 -15.43 -2.61 36.66
C ALA A 331 -14.74 -1.31 37.16
N THR A 332 -13.85 -1.42 38.15
CA THR A 332 -13.11 -0.26 38.68
C THR A 332 -11.77 -0.11 37.96
N THR A 333 -11.81 0.56 36.81
CA THR A 333 -10.64 0.90 35.97
C THR A 333 -10.43 2.41 35.95
N PHE A 334 -9.22 2.85 35.62
CA PHE A 334 -8.93 4.26 35.34
C PHE A 334 -7.92 4.41 34.21
N SER A 335 -7.93 5.58 33.58
CA SER A 335 -6.99 5.91 32.51
C SER A 335 -5.64 6.35 33.11
N PRO A 336 -4.51 5.85 32.59
CA PRO A 336 -3.19 6.23 33.08
C PRO A 336 -2.77 7.64 32.63
N TYR A 337 -3.37 8.22 31.58
CA TYR A 337 -2.94 9.51 31.02
C TYR A 337 -3.05 10.68 32.01
N ARG A 338 -4.05 10.64 32.88
CA ARG A 338 -4.24 11.56 34.00
C ARG A 338 -4.83 10.81 35.18
N ALA A 339 -4.00 10.56 36.18
CA ALA A 339 -4.45 9.95 37.43
C ALA A 339 -3.74 10.56 38.63
N THR A 340 -4.44 10.58 39.75
CA THR A 340 -3.87 11.05 41.01
C THR A 340 -2.85 10.05 41.52
N ARG A 341 -1.89 10.55 42.30
CA ARG A 341 -0.99 9.73 43.08
C ARG A 341 -1.74 8.73 43.96
N ALA A 342 -2.89 9.12 44.50
CA ALA A 342 -3.71 8.23 45.29
C ALA A 342 -4.28 7.06 44.46
N GLN A 343 -4.62 7.28 43.19
CA GLN A 343 -5.13 6.22 42.30
C GLN A 343 -4.06 5.18 41.96
N PHE A 344 -2.84 5.59 41.61
CA PHE A 344 -1.76 4.64 41.32
C PHE A 344 -1.27 3.86 42.54
N ASN A 345 -1.25 4.50 43.71
CA ASN A 345 -0.68 3.90 44.91
C ASN A 345 -1.72 3.21 45.81
N ASN A 346 -2.99 3.14 45.39
CA ASN A 346 -4.04 2.58 46.23
C ASN A 346 -3.92 1.05 46.34
N LEU A 347 -4.31 0.48 47.48
CA LEU A 347 -4.45 -0.97 47.66
C LEU A 347 -3.23 -1.79 47.17
N GLY A 348 -2.00 -1.37 47.49
CA GLY A 348 -0.80 -2.17 47.25
C GLY A 348 -0.25 -2.14 45.82
N GLY A 349 -0.66 -1.18 44.99
CA GLY A 349 -0.08 -0.90 43.67
C GLY A 349 -1.01 -1.19 42.51
N GLU A 350 -0.46 -1.06 41.31
CA GLU A 350 -1.18 -1.03 40.06
C GLU A 350 -0.97 -2.28 39.20
N LEU A 351 -2.02 -2.61 38.45
CA LEU A 351 -2.00 -3.59 37.38
C LEU A 351 -2.31 -2.85 36.09
N PHE A 352 -1.37 -2.86 35.17
CA PHE A 352 -1.50 -2.21 33.86
C PHE A 352 -2.08 -3.20 32.85
N HIS A 353 -3.02 -2.72 32.04
CA HIS A 353 -3.69 -3.49 30.99
C HIS A 353 -3.36 -2.88 29.64
N LEU A 354 -2.81 -3.67 28.73
CA LEU A 354 -2.51 -3.26 27.36
C LEU A 354 -3.28 -4.12 26.37
N LYS A 355 -4.20 -3.53 25.61
CA LYS A 355 -4.78 -4.15 24.41
C LYS A 355 -3.83 -3.96 23.25
N MET A 356 -3.35 -5.07 22.72
CA MET A 356 -2.39 -5.07 21.63
C MET A 356 -2.91 -5.83 20.42
N SER A 357 -2.62 -5.33 19.22
CA SER A 357 -2.92 -5.95 17.94
C SER A 357 -1.63 -6.24 17.19
N ASP A 358 -1.60 -7.35 16.45
CA ASP A 358 -0.47 -7.76 15.62
C ASP A 358 -0.81 -7.57 14.14
N HIS A 359 -0.01 -6.76 13.47
CA HIS A 359 -0.08 -6.39 12.05
C HIS A 359 0.99 -7.13 11.24
N GLY A 360 1.63 -8.13 11.83
CA GLY A 360 2.67 -8.94 11.23
C GLY A 360 2.14 -10.17 10.54
N ASN A 361 3.09 -11.02 10.15
CA ASN A 361 2.81 -12.30 9.52
C ASN A 361 3.08 -13.50 10.44
N ARG A 362 3.30 -13.29 11.74
CA ARG A 362 3.55 -14.35 12.73
C ARG A 362 2.86 -14.03 14.04
N THR A 363 2.10 -14.98 14.60
CA THR A 363 1.61 -14.89 15.98
C THR A 363 2.76 -14.62 16.96
N ILE A 364 2.59 -13.69 17.90
CA ILE A 364 3.61 -13.33 18.88
C ILE A 364 3.27 -13.90 20.26
N PHE A 365 4.21 -14.67 20.80
CA PHE A 365 4.14 -15.24 22.14
C PHE A 365 4.98 -14.39 23.10
N PHE A 366 4.32 -13.68 24.00
CA PHE A 366 4.98 -12.80 24.95
C PHE A 366 5.66 -13.61 26.05
N ASP A 367 6.92 -13.30 26.32
CA ASP A 367 7.64 -13.84 27.47
C ASP A 367 7.42 -12.96 28.72
N GLY A 368 7.95 -13.41 29.85
CA GLY A 368 7.90 -12.62 31.10
C GLY A 368 8.91 -11.48 31.17
N PHE A 369 9.60 -11.16 30.07
CA PHE A 369 10.51 -10.02 29.96
C PHE A 369 9.89 -8.85 29.20
N THR A 370 8.73 -9.03 28.57
CA THR A 370 7.92 -7.89 28.11
C THR A 370 7.62 -6.97 29.28
N ALA A 371 7.87 -5.68 29.08
CA ALA A 371 7.87 -4.70 30.12
C ALA A 371 7.28 -3.37 29.70
N ILE A 372 6.82 -2.59 30.67
CA ILE A 372 6.66 -1.13 30.53
C ILE A 372 7.60 -0.43 31.49
N THR A 373 8.15 0.68 31.02
CA THR A 373 9.11 1.49 31.73
C THR A 373 8.63 2.94 31.83
N PHE A 374 8.79 3.53 33.01
CA PHE A 374 8.43 4.91 33.30
C PHE A 374 9.67 5.77 33.58
N GLU A 375 9.90 6.79 32.75
CA GLU A 375 11.00 7.74 32.93
C GLU A 375 10.45 9.12 33.29
N GLY A 376 10.95 9.75 34.36
CA GLY A 376 10.51 11.10 34.75
C GLY A 376 11.03 12.16 33.79
N THR A 377 10.15 13.03 33.28
CA THR A 377 10.53 14.07 32.29
C THR A 377 10.40 15.50 32.83
N SER A 378 9.43 15.78 33.71
CA SER A 378 9.27 17.09 34.36
C SER A 378 8.61 16.96 35.74
N GLY A 379 9.31 17.42 36.78
CA GLY A 379 8.83 17.43 38.18
C GLY A 379 8.71 16.05 38.87
N GLY A 380 8.59 14.95 38.11
CA GLY A 380 8.49 13.58 38.60
C GLY A 380 9.85 12.87 38.65
N ALA A 381 10.14 12.18 39.75
CA ALA A 381 11.25 11.23 39.82
C ALA A 381 10.73 9.83 39.45
N ALA A 382 11.54 9.01 38.77
CA ALA A 382 11.14 7.66 38.38
C ALA A 382 10.55 6.86 39.56
N PRO A 383 9.51 6.03 39.34
CA PRO A 383 8.86 5.30 40.42
C PRO A 383 9.86 4.46 41.24
N LEU A 384 9.66 4.38 42.56
CA LEU A 384 10.58 3.67 43.46
C LEU A 384 9.97 2.35 43.95
N CYS A 385 10.76 1.25 43.93
CA CYS A 385 10.36 -0.01 44.58
C CYS A 385 10.57 0.00 46.10
N SER A 386 11.42 0.89 46.63
CA SER A 386 11.75 0.91 48.06
C SER A 386 12.32 2.26 48.48
N ALA A 387 11.81 2.83 49.57
CA ALA A 387 12.38 4.04 50.18
C ALA A 387 13.76 3.80 50.80
N THR A 388 14.12 2.55 51.09
CA THR A 388 15.33 2.25 51.87
C THR A 388 16.58 2.21 51.00
N VAL A 389 16.43 1.89 49.70
CA VAL A 389 17.56 1.64 48.80
C VAL A 389 17.62 2.64 47.64
N GLY A 390 16.63 3.54 47.52
CA GLY A 390 16.57 4.52 46.43
C GLY A 390 16.59 3.88 45.04
N THR A 391 16.27 2.58 44.93
CA THR A 391 16.36 1.82 43.68
C THR A 391 15.14 2.16 42.84
N PRO A 392 15.32 2.80 41.67
CA PRO A 392 14.23 3.06 40.74
C PRO A 392 13.65 1.74 40.27
N CYS A 393 12.33 1.60 40.35
CA CYS A 393 11.58 0.60 39.63
C CYS A 393 10.63 1.30 38.69
N SER A 394 11.22 1.83 37.62
CA SER A 394 10.47 2.26 36.46
C SER A 394 9.83 1.08 35.72
N THR A 395 10.22 -0.17 35.99
CA THR A 395 9.89 -1.34 35.16
C THR A 395 8.81 -2.25 35.76
N PHE A 396 7.75 -2.46 34.99
CA PHE A 396 6.70 -3.46 35.21
C PHE A 396 6.82 -4.50 34.12
N ILE A 397 6.63 -5.78 34.44
CA ILE A 397 6.79 -6.88 33.50
C ILE A 397 5.50 -7.70 33.38
N VAL A 398 5.42 -8.52 32.35
CA VAL A 398 4.33 -9.49 32.18
C VAL A 398 4.28 -10.39 33.39
N LYS A 399 3.10 -10.40 34.00
CA LYS A 399 2.75 -11.35 35.05
C LYS A 399 2.08 -12.54 34.36
N PRO A 400 2.60 -13.77 34.48
CA PRO A 400 1.85 -14.96 34.07
C PRO A 400 0.59 -15.05 34.93
N VAL A 401 -0.59 -15.06 34.32
CA VAL A 401 -1.86 -15.02 35.04
C VAL A 401 -2.71 -16.25 34.78
N ASP A 402 -3.39 -16.70 35.84
CA ASP A 402 -4.58 -17.53 35.72
C ASP A 402 -5.80 -16.59 35.70
N PRO A 403 -6.52 -16.48 34.57
CA PRO A 403 -7.62 -15.51 34.41
C PRO A 403 -8.81 -15.80 35.34
N THR A 404 -8.85 -16.97 35.98
CA THR A 404 -9.95 -17.37 36.88
C THR A 404 -9.71 -16.98 38.35
N LYS A 405 -8.55 -16.39 38.67
CA LYS A 405 -8.15 -16.01 40.03
C LYS A 405 -8.09 -14.48 40.18
N ALA A 406 -8.19 -13.97 41.41
CA ALA A 406 -8.00 -12.54 41.68
C ALA A 406 -6.57 -12.09 41.30
N ALA A 407 -6.37 -10.81 40.96
CA ALA A 407 -5.07 -10.33 40.50
C ALA A 407 -3.93 -10.51 41.51
N ASN A 408 -4.28 -10.62 42.79
CA ASN A 408 -3.40 -10.92 43.92
C ASN A 408 -3.43 -12.40 44.38
N ALA A 409 -4.33 -13.25 43.84
CA ALA A 409 -4.50 -14.65 44.27
C ALA A 409 -3.43 -15.61 43.71
N GLY A 410 -2.49 -15.10 42.91
CA GLY A 410 -1.21 -15.75 42.65
C GLY A 410 -0.16 -15.19 43.60
N GLY A 411 0.15 -15.96 44.65
CA GLY A 411 1.22 -15.66 45.60
C GLY A 411 2.58 -15.53 44.91
N LEU A 412 3.51 -14.96 45.67
CA LEU A 412 4.90 -14.65 45.37
C LEU A 412 5.74 -15.90 45.03
N VAL A 413 5.35 -16.65 44.00
CA VAL A 413 6.19 -17.68 43.40
C VAL A 413 7.00 -16.98 42.32
N VAL A 414 8.11 -16.38 42.77
CA VAL A 414 9.38 -16.36 42.04
C VAL A 414 9.19 -16.53 40.53
N TYR A 415 8.86 -15.43 39.85
CA TYR A 415 9.34 -15.21 38.49
C TYR A 415 10.62 -14.40 38.61
N PRO A 416 11.74 -15.11 38.63
CA PRO A 416 12.63 -15.09 37.51
C PRO A 416 12.71 -16.53 36.99
N GLY A 417 12.92 -16.69 35.68
CA GLY A 417 13.60 -17.91 35.28
C GLY A 417 14.83 -18.09 36.19
N SER A 418 15.03 -19.28 36.75
CA SER A 418 16.42 -19.71 36.87
C SER A 418 16.94 -19.71 35.43
N ALA A 419 18.20 -19.32 35.22
CA ALA A 419 18.84 -19.24 33.90
C ALA A 419 18.88 -20.58 33.12
N VAL A 420 18.15 -21.60 33.56
CA VAL A 420 18.21 -22.97 33.09
C VAL A 420 16.94 -23.40 32.33
N THR A 421 15.74 -22.87 32.56
CA THR A 421 14.54 -23.28 31.76
C THR A 421 13.42 -22.22 31.68
N PRO A 422 13.54 -21.25 30.75
CA PRO A 422 12.51 -20.25 30.41
C PRO A 422 11.32 -20.81 29.58
N THR A 423 11.07 -22.11 29.61
CA THR A 423 10.52 -22.86 28.47
C THR A 423 9.05 -23.24 28.55
N THR A 424 8.21 -22.69 29.44
CA THR A 424 6.85 -23.25 29.55
C THR A 424 5.74 -22.54 28.78
N PHE A 425 5.82 -21.24 28.43
CA PHE A 425 4.84 -20.44 27.63
C PHE A 425 3.32 -20.74 27.82
N ALA A 426 2.92 -21.55 28.81
CA ALA A 426 1.61 -22.16 28.97
C ALA A 426 0.56 -21.17 29.49
N TYR A 427 1.04 -20.01 29.92
CA TYR A 427 0.26 -18.84 30.35
C TYR A 427 0.75 -17.57 29.66
N ALA A 428 1.43 -17.70 28.51
CA ALA A 428 1.90 -16.55 27.74
C ALA A 428 0.70 -15.78 27.18
N ALA A 429 0.76 -14.45 27.23
CA ALA A 429 -0.13 -13.64 26.43
C ALA A 429 0.24 -13.86 24.96
N VAL A 430 -0.78 -14.11 24.12
CA VAL A 430 -0.61 -14.35 22.69
C VAL A 430 -1.29 -13.21 21.97
N VAL A 431 -0.60 -12.57 21.03
CA VAL A 431 -1.21 -11.63 20.10
C VAL A 431 -1.15 -12.29 18.73
N ASP A 432 -2.31 -12.45 18.11
CA ASP A 432 -2.46 -13.27 16.92
C ASP A 432 -2.47 -12.45 15.63
N ILE A 433 -2.15 -13.06 14.50
CA ILE A 433 -2.22 -12.41 13.19
C ILE A 433 -3.63 -12.40 12.62
N ASN A 434 -3.88 -11.48 11.69
CA ASN A 434 -5.03 -11.55 10.81
C ASN A 434 -4.59 -11.88 9.38
N PRO A 435 -4.72 -13.15 8.94
CA PRO A 435 -4.21 -13.58 7.64
C PRO A 435 -5.01 -13.01 6.46
N SER A 436 -6.23 -12.52 6.67
CA SER A 436 -7.06 -11.90 5.61
C SER A 436 -6.95 -10.39 5.56
N ASN A 437 -6.40 -9.75 6.59
CA ASN A 437 -6.22 -8.30 6.66
C ASN A 437 -5.06 -7.95 7.61
N GLN A 438 -3.83 -8.01 7.09
CA GLN A 438 -2.63 -7.68 7.86
C GLN A 438 -2.60 -6.20 8.27
N ASP A 439 -3.16 -5.32 7.45
CA ASP A 439 -3.25 -3.88 7.74
C ASP A 439 -4.20 -3.58 8.91
N GLY A 440 -5.29 -4.33 9.04
CA GLY A 440 -6.23 -4.23 10.16
C GLY A 440 -5.77 -4.92 11.45
N GLY A 441 -4.76 -5.78 11.34
CA GLY A 441 -4.21 -6.55 12.45
C GLY A 441 -5.13 -7.64 13.00
N GLY A 442 -4.56 -8.48 13.85
CA GLY A 442 -5.24 -9.53 14.61
C GLY A 442 -6.35 -9.05 15.53
N LEU A 443 -7.12 -10.00 16.08
CA LEU A 443 -8.00 -9.70 17.20
C LEU A 443 -7.17 -9.20 18.39
N PRO A 444 -7.44 -7.98 18.91
CA PRO A 444 -6.63 -7.43 19.98
C PRO A 444 -6.66 -8.31 21.22
N SER A 445 -5.50 -8.56 21.78
CA SER A 445 -5.32 -9.37 22.99
C SER A 445 -4.88 -8.50 24.16
N GLU A 446 -5.35 -8.84 25.36
CA GLU A 446 -5.05 -8.09 26.58
C GLU A 446 -3.80 -8.66 27.26
N ILE A 447 -2.83 -7.79 27.52
CA ILE A 447 -1.60 -8.11 28.24
C ILE A 447 -1.64 -7.42 29.59
N PHE A 448 -1.35 -8.18 30.64
CA PHE A 448 -1.32 -7.69 32.01
C PHE A 448 0.12 -7.54 32.50
N LEU A 449 0.44 -6.35 33.01
CA LEU A 449 1.77 -6.02 33.51
C LEU A 449 1.68 -5.58 34.97
N ALA A 450 2.54 -6.17 35.80
CA ALA A 450 2.64 -5.86 37.22
C ALA A 450 4.09 -5.53 37.59
N ALA A 451 4.30 -4.97 38.78
CA ALA A 451 5.62 -4.57 39.21
C ALA A 451 6.59 -5.78 39.18
N LYS A 452 7.77 -5.56 38.60
CA LYS A 452 8.82 -6.59 38.51
C LYS A 452 9.20 -7.17 39.87
N ASN A 453 9.15 -6.35 40.90
CA ASN A 453 9.27 -6.78 42.28
C ASN A 453 7.91 -6.62 42.98
N PRO A 454 7.44 -7.61 43.74
CA PRO A 454 6.14 -7.56 44.38
C PRO A 454 6.08 -6.49 45.47
N PHE A 455 5.02 -5.70 45.45
CA PHE A 455 4.75 -4.68 46.47
C PHE A 455 4.64 -5.31 47.86
N GLN A 456 5.41 -4.82 48.83
CA GLN A 456 5.19 -5.17 50.24
C GLN A 456 4.21 -4.18 50.86
N ILE A 457 3.51 -4.61 51.91
CA ILE A 457 2.49 -3.81 52.60
C ILE A 457 3.02 -2.50 53.22
N ASN A 458 4.34 -2.40 53.36
CA ASN A 458 5.05 -1.23 53.90
C ASN A 458 5.80 -0.44 52.82
N TRP A 459 5.63 -0.78 51.54
CA TRP A 459 6.31 -0.06 50.47
C TRP A 459 5.72 1.34 50.31
N PRO A 460 6.58 2.38 50.20
CA PRO A 460 6.09 3.70 49.88
C PRO A 460 5.50 3.72 48.47
N GLN A 461 4.50 4.58 48.32
CA GLN A 461 3.89 5.04 47.07
C GLN A 461 4.88 5.00 45.88
N PRO A 462 4.80 4.02 44.95
CA PRO A 462 5.71 3.93 43.81
C PRO A 462 5.78 5.24 43.03
N PHE A 463 4.65 5.92 42.84
CA PHE A 463 4.63 7.28 42.30
C PHE A 463 4.70 8.29 43.44
N THR A 464 5.90 8.79 43.74
CA THR A 464 6.16 9.67 44.90
C THR A 464 5.85 11.13 44.61
N ASN A 465 6.20 11.60 43.41
CA ASN A 465 6.10 13.01 42.99
C ASN A 465 5.05 13.20 41.90
N ALA A 466 4.32 14.32 41.97
CA ALA A 466 3.54 14.79 40.84
C ALA A 466 4.49 15.20 39.70
N GLY A 467 4.11 14.89 38.47
CA GLY A 467 4.94 15.16 37.30
C GLY A 467 4.52 14.34 36.10
N THR A 468 5.25 14.56 35.01
CA THR A 468 5.04 13.84 33.75
C THR A 468 6.07 12.74 33.59
N TYR A 469 5.62 11.56 33.18
CA TYR A 469 6.45 10.38 32.97
C TYR A 469 6.33 9.93 31.52
N LYS A 470 7.47 9.74 30.84
CA LYS A 470 7.52 9.07 29.54
C LYS A 470 7.31 7.57 29.76
N VAL A 471 6.47 6.96 28.93
CA VAL A 471 6.18 5.51 28.96
C VAL A 471 6.77 4.84 27.73
N THR A 472 7.65 3.88 27.97
CA THR A 472 8.22 3.02 26.91
C THR A 472 7.89 1.57 27.19
N ILE A 473 7.33 0.89 26.21
CA ILE A 473 6.97 -0.53 26.25
C ILE A 473 8.06 -1.32 25.53
N ILE A 474 8.59 -2.35 26.18
CA ILE A 474 9.55 -3.28 25.61
C ILE A 474 8.80 -4.59 25.42
N VAL A 475 8.55 -4.97 24.18
CA VAL A 475 8.01 -6.27 23.82
C VAL A 475 9.17 -7.25 23.67
N SER A 476 9.02 -8.43 24.25
CA SER A 476 9.94 -9.55 24.19
C SER A 476 9.17 -10.86 24.14
N GLY A 477 9.67 -11.81 23.35
CA GLY A 477 9.01 -13.08 23.19
C GLY A 477 9.55 -13.91 22.04
N ILE A 478 8.69 -14.80 21.53
CA ILE A 478 8.98 -15.64 20.37
C ILE A 478 7.88 -15.43 19.33
N ALA A 479 8.28 -15.10 18.10
CA ALA A 479 7.41 -15.11 16.94
C ALA A 479 7.19 -16.55 16.48
N GLY A 480 5.92 -16.92 16.34
CA GLY A 480 5.45 -18.21 15.86
C GLY A 480 5.83 -18.49 14.39
N PRO A 481 5.41 -19.64 13.87
CA PRO A 481 5.54 -20.00 12.45
C PRO A 481 4.95 -18.93 11.51
N ALA A 482 5.57 -18.75 10.33
CA ALA A 482 5.09 -17.76 9.37
C ALA A 482 3.69 -18.10 8.84
N GLY A 483 2.81 -17.10 8.84
CA GLY A 483 1.46 -17.17 8.28
C GLY A 483 0.49 -18.03 9.06
N MET A 484 0.84 -18.48 10.27
CA MET A 484 -0.04 -19.29 11.10
C MET A 484 -0.65 -18.46 12.21
N THR A 485 -1.97 -18.58 12.37
CA THR A 485 -2.67 -18.08 13.55
C THR A 485 -2.46 -19.00 14.74
N TYR A 486 -2.72 -18.50 15.95
CA TYR A 486 -2.65 -19.31 17.16
C TYR A 486 -3.57 -20.54 17.09
N GLY A 487 -4.77 -20.38 16.55
CA GLY A 487 -5.70 -21.50 16.32
C GLY A 487 -5.14 -22.56 15.36
N ALA A 488 -4.44 -22.15 14.31
CA ALA A 488 -3.79 -23.07 13.36
C ALA A 488 -2.63 -23.83 14.02
N ILE A 489 -1.84 -23.16 14.86
CA ILE A 489 -0.76 -23.75 15.65
C ILE A 489 -1.32 -24.84 16.59
N LEU A 490 -2.36 -24.51 17.36
CA LEU A 490 -3.00 -25.46 18.28
C LEU A 490 -3.62 -26.66 17.54
N THR A 491 -4.22 -26.43 16.37
CA THR A 491 -4.80 -27.52 15.56
C THR A 491 -3.72 -28.48 15.07
N ARG A 492 -2.53 -27.96 14.71
CA ARG A 492 -1.44 -28.75 14.15
C ARG A 492 -0.63 -29.51 15.20
N TRP A 493 -0.33 -28.87 16.33
CA TRP A 493 0.61 -29.40 17.33
C TRP A 493 0.00 -29.63 18.72
N GLY A 494 -1.26 -29.27 18.93
CA GLY A 494 -2.00 -29.51 20.16
C GLY A 494 -1.84 -28.42 21.23
N ALA A 495 -2.61 -28.55 22.31
CA ALA A 495 -2.67 -27.59 23.42
C ALA A 495 -1.36 -27.47 24.24
N THR A 496 -0.42 -28.39 24.04
CA THR A 496 0.90 -28.39 24.69
C THR A 496 1.98 -27.77 23.80
N TYR A 497 1.60 -27.09 22.71
CA TYR A 497 2.55 -26.41 21.83
C TYR A 497 3.37 -25.37 22.61
N ASN A 498 4.67 -25.36 22.34
CA ASN A 498 5.62 -24.44 22.95
C ASN A 498 6.54 -23.85 21.88
N PRO A 499 6.49 -22.53 21.62
CA PRO A 499 7.24 -21.92 20.53
C PRO A 499 8.76 -22.05 20.70
N TYR A 500 9.26 -22.26 21.92
CA TYR A 500 10.68 -22.48 22.17
C TYR A 500 11.22 -23.76 21.52
N ASP A 501 10.42 -24.83 21.51
CA ASP A 501 10.84 -26.14 21.01
C ASP A 501 11.03 -26.16 19.48
N HIS A 502 10.54 -25.11 18.81
CA HIS A 502 10.57 -24.94 17.35
C HIS A 502 11.62 -23.94 16.85
N LEU A 503 12.52 -23.43 17.73
CA LEU A 503 13.58 -22.48 17.33
C LEU A 503 14.59 -23.12 16.37
N ASN A 504 14.76 -24.44 16.45
CA ASN A 504 15.74 -25.21 15.67
C ASN A 504 15.09 -26.09 14.61
N ASP A 505 13.81 -25.90 14.30
CA ASP A 505 13.13 -26.63 13.23
C ASP A 505 13.88 -26.46 11.90
N ALA A 506 14.13 -27.57 11.20
CA ALA A 506 14.81 -27.56 9.92
C ALA A 506 13.97 -26.88 8.82
N ASP A 507 12.64 -26.96 8.94
CA ASP A 507 11.70 -26.30 8.04
C ASP A 507 11.48 -24.84 8.48
N LEU A 508 11.86 -23.91 7.61
CA LEU A 508 11.72 -22.47 7.83
C LEU A 508 10.27 -22.02 8.04
N THR A 509 9.30 -22.79 7.56
CA THR A 509 7.88 -22.47 7.66
C THR A 509 7.31 -22.82 9.04
N THR A 510 7.91 -23.76 9.76
CA THR A 510 7.53 -24.13 11.14
C THR A 510 8.44 -23.52 12.20
N ARG A 511 9.61 -23.02 11.78
CA ARG A 511 10.59 -22.42 12.67
C ARG A 511 10.10 -21.12 13.31
N THR A 512 10.28 -21.03 14.61
CA THR A 512 10.02 -19.84 15.42
C THR A 512 11.26 -18.96 15.52
N LEU A 513 11.07 -17.70 15.91
CA LEU A 513 12.16 -16.71 15.97
C LEU A 513 12.04 -15.88 17.25
N TRP A 514 13.17 -15.56 17.87
CA TRP A 514 13.18 -14.56 18.94
C TRP A 514 12.63 -13.23 18.43
N TYR A 515 11.80 -12.60 19.24
CA TYR A 515 11.13 -11.36 18.91
C TYR A 515 11.36 -10.33 20.00
N SER A 516 11.73 -9.12 19.59
CA SER A 516 11.73 -7.97 20.47
C SER A 516 11.38 -6.71 19.67
N GLN A 517 10.65 -5.81 20.32
CA GLN A 517 10.26 -4.52 19.77
C GLN A 517 10.20 -3.50 20.90
N LEU A 518 10.61 -2.27 20.62
CA LEU A 518 10.41 -1.13 21.52
C LEU A 518 9.27 -0.27 20.98
N ILE A 519 8.33 0.11 21.83
CA ILE A 519 7.19 0.98 21.52
C ILE A 519 7.26 2.18 22.45
N ASP A 520 7.56 3.35 21.91
CA ASP A 520 7.38 4.61 22.61
C ASP A 520 5.89 4.97 22.56
N TYR A 521 5.18 4.81 23.67
CA TYR A 521 3.72 4.87 23.66
C TYR A 521 3.20 6.30 23.87
N ALA A 522 3.39 6.85 25.07
CA ALA A 522 2.86 8.16 25.43
C ALA A 522 3.51 8.69 26.72
N SER A 523 3.21 9.94 27.08
CA SER A 523 3.48 10.49 28.41
C SER A 523 2.26 10.39 29.31
N ILE A 524 2.45 10.11 30.60
CA ILE A 524 1.39 10.13 31.61
C ILE A 524 1.63 11.25 32.62
N ALA A 525 0.56 11.91 33.06
CA ALA A 525 0.61 12.95 34.07
C ALA A 525 0.07 12.43 35.41
N VAL A 526 0.94 12.42 36.42
CA VAL A 526 0.56 12.11 37.81
C VAL A 526 0.44 13.41 38.58
N TYR A 527 -0.70 13.63 39.23
CA TYR A 527 -0.93 14.82 40.05
C TYR A 527 -1.39 14.44 41.46
N THR A 528 -1.40 15.40 42.37
CA THR A 528 -1.78 15.18 43.78
C THR A 528 -3.25 14.88 43.96
#